data_AF-A0A1R1YKC0-F1
#
_entry.id   AF-A0A1R1YKC0-F1
#
_cell.length_a   1.000
_cell.length_b   1.000
_cell.length_c   1.000
_cell.angle_alpha   90.00
_cell.angle_beta   90.00
_cell.angle_gamma   90.00
#
_symmetry.space_group_name_H-M   'P 1'
#
loop_
_entity.id
_entity.type
_entity.pdbx_description
1 polymer ?
#
loop_
_entity_poly.entity_id
_entity_poly.type
_entity_poly.pdbx_seq_one_letter_code
_entity_poly.pdbx_strand_id
1 'polypeptide(L)'
;MFEKIKSDSSLEIKNSASNPFREIQVAIITKTFNEYITTLSSNLRSKDPSHFDPHLLRFLVHLILISREAGMPLDEYAGDTIISAYVQSLAKNPSHKALVAMYSSKLPGSIPNELYSEFLANCDSVIEARAVYIQLAEQYGLDTVSITKKTAVRILEKFSSTFNEDSVNKDPVFSKIDDPLLSSEISQIRAIEWLIFYQELYSYALVHVVSLARKFLINGRVNAAISLFNSLPDDFVQISWKKITVELNRFGSNNDLANKLWGQALRDLNLMFNSEIEKIDSETENSENQIIEDSEVQLWPTAIISKSFDEYIQLVSLCDGINHFSNWESHMESKPSNSINLKVRELEWMRDAVFLTNETEEILKNRILNVDWLGASVSLIDRDNVQVDMRNFELRTLRQIYIPDTLFKLHTVLFNSNLIIPNNLSKSFDLVQLVSDNNKNISPELLLKTDKFPNGKMQTFIQMINQTCLELLKQSQETDSNNNEDKNSTNDPLRLFGQ
;
A
#
# COMPACT_ATOMS: atom_id res chain seq x y z
N MET A 1 -59.37 25.22 -11.96
CA MET A 1 -58.90 26.37 -12.78
C MET A 1 -57.62 26.02 -13.51
N PHE A 2 -56.55 25.61 -12.82
CA PHE A 2 -55.26 25.28 -13.44
C PHE A 2 -55.28 24.10 -14.41
N GLU A 3 -56.11 23.07 -14.19
CA GLU A 3 -56.25 21.97 -15.17
C GLU A 3 -56.84 22.42 -16.51
N LYS A 4 -57.74 23.42 -16.50
CA LYS A 4 -58.31 23.99 -17.74
C LYS A 4 -57.25 24.74 -18.57
N ILE A 5 -56.23 25.28 -17.91
CA ILE A 5 -55.09 25.97 -18.57
C ILE A 5 -54.13 24.94 -19.18
N LYS A 6 -53.93 23.78 -18.53
CA LYS A 6 -53.16 22.67 -19.10
C LYS A 6 -53.82 22.01 -20.31
N SER A 7 -55.15 22.06 -20.39
CA SER A 7 -55.95 21.53 -21.50
C SER A 7 -56.31 22.58 -22.57
N ASP A 8 -55.72 23.78 -22.52
CA ASP A 8 -56.06 24.86 -23.45
C ASP A 8 -55.59 24.55 -24.89
N SER A 9 -56.32 25.09 -25.86
CA SER A 9 -56.15 24.86 -27.29
C SER A 9 -54.92 25.53 -27.89
N SER A 10 -54.39 26.57 -27.25
CA SER A 10 -53.20 27.29 -27.73
C SER A 10 -51.91 26.62 -27.27
N LEU A 11 -51.02 26.34 -28.22
CA LEU A 11 -49.76 25.63 -27.98
C LEU A 11 -48.82 26.41 -27.04
N GLU A 12 -48.82 27.74 -27.11
CA GLU A 12 -48.00 28.60 -26.25
C GLU A 12 -48.44 28.56 -24.77
N ILE A 13 -49.75 28.57 -24.51
CA ILE A 13 -50.29 28.47 -23.15
C ILE A 13 -50.05 27.07 -22.59
N LYS A 14 -50.20 26.03 -23.42
CA LYS A 14 -49.92 24.64 -23.02
C LYS A 14 -48.44 24.43 -22.69
N ASN A 15 -47.52 24.93 -23.52
CA ASN A 15 -46.08 24.85 -23.28
C ASN A 15 -45.69 25.66 -22.05
N SER A 16 -46.28 26.84 -21.87
CA SER A 16 -46.05 27.68 -20.69
C SER A 16 -46.59 27.05 -19.41
N ALA A 17 -47.76 26.39 -19.46
CA ALA A 17 -48.35 25.68 -18.33
C ALA A 17 -47.60 24.39 -17.96
N SER A 18 -46.84 23.83 -18.91
CA SER A 18 -45.96 22.68 -18.72
C SER A 18 -44.56 23.07 -18.20
N ASN A 19 -44.32 24.37 -17.95
CA ASN A 19 -43.05 24.83 -17.40
C ASN A 19 -42.92 24.36 -15.93
N PRO A 20 -41.83 23.65 -15.54
CA PRO A 20 -41.67 23.08 -14.21
C PRO A 20 -41.79 24.10 -13.06
N PHE A 21 -41.29 25.33 -13.24
CA PHE A 21 -41.39 26.38 -12.22
C PHE A 21 -42.84 26.82 -11.98
N ARG A 22 -43.66 26.84 -13.03
CA ARG A 22 -45.09 27.16 -12.93
C ARG A 22 -45.87 26.01 -12.31
N GLU A 23 -45.49 24.76 -12.58
CA GLU A 23 -46.09 23.60 -11.91
C GLU A 23 -45.84 23.63 -10.40
N ILE A 24 -44.62 23.98 -9.98
CA ILE A 24 -44.28 24.17 -8.56
C ILE A 24 -45.11 25.32 -7.97
N GLN A 25 -45.23 26.44 -8.68
CA GLN A 25 -46.07 27.57 -8.24
C GLN A 25 -47.53 27.13 -8.01
N VAL A 26 -48.09 26.36 -8.94
CA VAL A 26 -49.44 25.80 -8.80
C VAL A 26 -49.51 24.90 -7.57
N ALA A 27 -48.56 23.99 -7.40
CA ALA A 27 -48.52 23.06 -6.26
C ALA A 27 -48.44 23.77 -4.90
N ILE A 28 -47.72 24.89 -4.81
CA ILE A 28 -47.66 25.73 -3.60
C ILE A 28 -49.02 26.38 -3.35
N ILE A 29 -49.63 27.01 -4.37
CA ILE A 29 -50.94 27.68 -4.26
C ILE A 29 -52.04 26.70 -3.85
N THR A 30 -52.01 25.47 -4.39
CA THR A 30 -53.00 24.42 -4.10
C THR A 30 -52.68 23.62 -2.85
N LYS A 31 -51.59 23.91 -2.13
CA LYS A 31 -51.11 23.16 -0.96
C LYS A 31 -50.82 21.67 -1.23
N THR A 32 -50.51 21.32 -2.48
CA THR A 32 -50.15 19.95 -2.91
C THR A 32 -48.64 19.80 -3.17
N PHE A 33 -47.82 20.72 -2.65
CA PHE A 33 -46.36 20.69 -2.82
C PHE A 33 -45.72 19.38 -2.35
N ASN A 34 -46.22 18.77 -1.27
CA ASN A 34 -45.74 17.47 -0.80
C ASN A 34 -45.95 16.33 -1.84
N GLU A 35 -47.10 16.33 -2.52
CA GLU A 35 -47.39 15.36 -3.58
C GLU A 35 -46.49 15.57 -4.81
N TYR A 36 -46.17 16.83 -5.10
CA TYR A 36 -45.23 17.17 -6.16
C TYR A 36 -43.82 16.63 -5.88
N ILE A 37 -43.28 16.85 -4.68
CA ILE A 37 -41.92 16.39 -4.34
C ILE A 37 -41.83 14.86 -4.29
N THR A 38 -42.87 14.17 -3.81
CA THR A 38 -42.91 12.70 -3.75
C THR A 38 -42.95 12.09 -5.15
N THR A 39 -43.73 12.69 -6.06
CA THR A 39 -43.78 12.31 -7.48
C THR A 39 -42.46 12.60 -8.20
N LEU A 40 -41.82 13.74 -7.92
CA LEU A 40 -40.54 14.08 -8.53
C LEU A 40 -39.42 13.18 -7.99
N SER A 41 -39.45 12.85 -6.70
CA SER A 41 -38.54 11.90 -6.06
C SER A 41 -38.65 10.49 -6.66
N SER A 42 -39.86 9.99 -6.95
CA SER A 42 -40.03 8.70 -7.63
C SER A 42 -39.54 8.74 -9.09
N ASN A 43 -39.71 9.86 -9.77
CA ASN A 43 -39.14 10.07 -11.11
C ASN A 43 -37.60 10.12 -11.09
N LEU A 44 -36.99 10.73 -10.07
CA LEU A 44 -35.53 10.78 -9.89
C LEU A 44 -34.94 9.39 -9.58
N ARG A 45 -35.69 8.51 -8.93
CA ARG A 45 -35.24 7.12 -8.69
C ARG A 45 -35.33 6.25 -9.94
N SER A 46 -36.27 6.53 -10.83
CA SER A 46 -36.53 5.72 -12.03
C SER A 46 -35.77 6.19 -13.27
N LYS A 47 -35.34 7.46 -13.31
CA LYS A 47 -34.59 8.06 -14.42
C LYS A 47 -33.22 8.51 -13.93
N ASP A 48 -32.23 8.55 -14.81
CA ASP A 48 -30.90 9.09 -14.48
C ASP A 48 -31.03 10.56 -14.01
N PRO A 49 -30.51 10.94 -12.83
CA PRO A 49 -30.49 12.31 -12.32
C PRO A 49 -29.92 13.34 -13.31
N SER A 50 -29.10 12.91 -14.27
CA SER A 50 -28.54 13.75 -15.34
C SER A 50 -29.58 14.36 -16.29
N HIS A 51 -30.79 13.80 -16.34
CA HIS A 51 -31.89 14.30 -17.17
C HIS A 51 -32.65 15.49 -16.59
N PHE A 52 -32.35 15.87 -15.35
CA PHE A 52 -33.03 16.99 -14.69
C PHE A 52 -32.22 18.28 -14.83
N ASP A 53 -32.92 19.37 -15.12
CA ASP A 53 -32.32 20.70 -15.18
C ASP A 53 -31.67 21.08 -13.82
N PRO A 54 -30.36 21.35 -13.77
CA PRO A 54 -29.67 21.75 -12.55
C PRO A 54 -30.26 22.99 -11.89
N HIS A 55 -30.84 23.92 -12.67
CA HIS A 55 -31.48 25.12 -12.13
C HIS A 55 -32.79 24.78 -11.40
N LEU A 56 -33.57 23.85 -11.94
CA LEU A 56 -34.78 23.36 -11.28
C LEU A 56 -34.46 22.62 -9.98
N LEU A 57 -33.47 21.73 -10.00
CA LEU A 57 -32.99 21.03 -8.80
C LEU A 57 -32.49 22.02 -7.75
N ARG A 58 -31.70 23.02 -8.15
CA ARG A 58 -31.25 24.09 -7.25
C ARG A 58 -32.45 24.77 -6.61
N PHE A 59 -33.42 25.23 -7.40
CA PHE A 59 -34.60 25.91 -6.88
C PHE A 59 -35.38 25.04 -5.88
N LEU A 60 -35.64 23.78 -6.24
CA LEU A 60 -36.34 22.82 -5.38
C LEU A 60 -35.60 22.56 -4.06
N VAL A 61 -34.28 22.38 -4.10
CA VAL A 61 -33.47 22.17 -2.89
C VAL A 61 -33.59 23.36 -1.94
N HIS A 62 -33.46 24.60 -2.43
CA HIS A 62 -33.60 25.78 -1.58
C HIS A 62 -35.01 25.86 -1.00
N LEU A 63 -36.04 25.57 -1.81
CA LEU A 63 -37.42 25.58 -1.36
C LEU A 63 -37.69 24.50 -0.30
N ILE A 64 -37.15 23.29 -0.46
CA ILE A 64 -37.25 22.19 0.52
C ILE A 64 -36.56 22.60 1.82
N LEU A 65 -35.35 23.14 1.76
CA LEU A 65 -34.60 23.57 2.95
C LEU A 65 -35.35 24.67 3.72
N ILE A 66 -35.85 25.70 3.03
CA ILE A 66 -36.65 26.77 3.66
C ILE A 66 -37.95 26.22 4.24
N SER A 67 -38.61 25.29 3.54
CA SER A 67 -39.86 24.68 4.00
C SER A 67 -39.64 23.83 5.26
N ARG A 68 -38.49 23.13 5.37
CA ARG A 68 -38.08 22.41 6.58
C ARG A 68 -37.86 23.37 7.75
N GLU A 69 -37.16 24.48 7.51
CA GLU A 69 -36.92 25.51 8.52
C GLU A 69 -38.22 26.19 9.00
N ALA A 70 -39.18 26.35 8.09
CA ALA A 70 -40.51 26.87 8.39
C ALA A 70 -41.45 25.85 9.08
N GLY A 71 -41.01 24.60 9.30
CA GLY A 71 -41.82 23.55 9.93
C GLY A 71 -42.97 23.03 9.06
N MET A 72 -42.88 23.15 7.73
CA MET A 72 -43.89 22.63 6.82
C MET A 72 -43.82 21.09 6.76
N PRO A 73 -44.97 20.39 6.79
CA PRO A 73 -45.00 18.93 6.69
C PRO A 73 -44.64 18.50 5.27
N LEU A 74 -43.38 18.12 5.07
CA LEU A 74 -42.86 17.55 3.82
C LEU A 74 -42.38 16.11 4.09
N ASP A 75 -42.51 15.27 3.08
CA ASP A 75 -41.91 13.94 3.08
C ASP A 75 -40.38 14.06 3.12
N GLU A 76 -39.79 13.68 4.26
CA GLU A 76 -38.36 13.84 4.52
C GLU A 76 -37.52 13.07 3.51
N TYR A 77 -37.90 11.82 3.23
CA TYR A 77 -37.23 10.93 2.28
C TYR A 77 -37.25 11.49 0.85
N ALA A 78 -38.38 12.01 0.40
CA ALA A 78 -38.50 12.66 -0.91
C ALA A 78 -37.61 13.89 -0.99
N GLY A 79 -37.59 14.72 0.05
CA GLY A 79 -36.70 15.88 0.16
C GLY A 79 -35.22 15.48 0.10
N ASP A 80 -34.83 14.46 0.86
CA ASP A 80 -33.45 13.97 0.92
C ASP A 80 -32.99 13.37 -0.42
N THR A 81 -33.89 12.67 -1.12
CA THR A 81 -33.62 12.17 -2.48
C THR A 81 -33.32 13.31 -3.46
N ILE A 82 -34.09 14.40 -3.39
CA ILE A 82 -33.92 15.56 -4.28
C ILE A 82 -32.61 16.30 -3.95
N ILE A 83 -32.31 16.52 -2.66
CA ILE A 83 -31.05 17.13 -2.22
C ILE A 83 -29.86 16.26 -2.65
N SER A 84 -29.96 14.93 -2.48
CA SER A 84 -28.92 13.99 -2.90
C SER A 84 -28.65 14.05 -4.41
N ALA A 85 -29.71 14.08 -5.24
CA ALA A 85 -29.59 14.22 -6.69
C ALA A 85 -28.92 15.55 -7.08
N TYR A 86 -29.22 16.63 -6.35
CA TYR A 86 -28.57 17.92 -6.58
C TYR A 86 -27.09 17.88 -6.19
N VAL A 87 -26.73 17.28 -5.04
CA VAL A 87 -25.34 17.09 -4.62
C VAL A 87 -24.54 16.30 -5.67
N GLN A 88 -25.11 15.22 -6.22
CA GLN A 88 -24.49 14.45 -7.30
C GLN A 88 -24.31 15.28 -8.59
N SER A 89 -25.26 16.16 -8.90
CA SER A 89 -25.15 17.10 -10.02
C SER A 89 -24.05 18.16 -9.80
N LEU A 90 -23.89 18.65 -8.56
CA LEU A 90 -22.80 19.56 -8.17
C LEU A 90 -21.43 18.89 -8.30
N ALA A 91 -21.32 17.63 -7.88
CA ALA A 91 -20.08 16.84 -7.94
C ALA A 91 -19.53 16.70 -9.37
N LYS A 92 -20.40 16.63 -10.38
CA LYS A 92 -20.04 16.55 -11.80
C LYS A 92 -19.53 17.88 -12.37
N ASN A 93 -19.90 19.02 -11.76
CA ASN A 93 -19.56 20.35 -12.26
C ASN A 93 -18.31 20.90 -11.57
N PRO A 94 -17.19 21.13 -12.30
CA PRO A 94 -15.91 21.52 -11.69
C PRO A 94 -15.98 22.83 -10.90
N SER A 95 -16.76 23.82 -11.38
CA SER A 95 -16.89 25.13 -10.74
C SER A 95 -17.67 25.12 -9.42
N HIS A 96 -18.40 24.04 -9.12
CA HIS A 96 -19.31 23.99 -7.98
C HIS A 96 -18.92 22.93 -6.92
N LYS A 97 -17.76 22.28 -7.08
CA LYS A 97 -17.29 21.23 -6.16
C LYS A 97 -17.22 21.68 -4.70
N ALA A 98 -16.90 22.95 -4.45
CA ALA A 98 -16.85 23.50 -3.09
C ALA A 98 -18.22 23.48 -2.36
N LEU A 99 -19.33 23.50 -3.11
CA LEU A 99 -20.68 23.50 -2.54
C LEU A 99 -21.16 22.11 -2.12
N VAL A 100 -20.47 21.05 -2.56
CA VAL A 100 -20.86 19.65 -2.26
C VAL A 100 -20.91 19.44 -0.75
N ALA A 101 -19.91 19.93 0.00
CA ALA A 101 -19.85 19.78 1.45
C ALA A 101 -21.04 20.47 2.15
N MET A 102 -21.36 21.69 1.73
CA MET A 102 -22.45 22.49 2.30
C MET A 102 -23.82 21.83 2.14
N TYR A 103 -24.12 21.29 0.95
CA TYR A 103 -25.42 20.66 0.71
C TYR A 103 -25.48 19.25 1.31
N SER A 104 -24.38 18.51 1.31
CA SER A 104 -24.29 17.21 1.97
C SER A 104 -24.57 17.33 3.48
N SER A 105 -24.10 18.39 4.16
CA SER A 105 -24.35 18.56 5.60
C SER A 105 -25.81 18.84 5.97
N LYS A 106 -26.69 19.06 5.00
CA LYS A 106 -28.14 19.23 5.21
C LYS A 106 -28.92 17.92 5.14
N LEU A 107 -28.25 16.81 4.87
CA LEU A 107 -28.84 15.48 4.81
C LEU A 107 -28.66 14.72 6.13
N PRO A 108 -29.63 13.89 6.54
CA PRO A 108 -29.55 13.16 7.80
C PRO A 108 -28.72 11.86 7.71
N GLY A 109 -28.31 11.37 8.88
CA GLY A 109 -27.72 10.04 9.04
C GLY A 109 -26.41 9.86 8.28
N SER A 110 -26.27 8.74 7.58
CA SER A 110 -25.06 8.35 6.84
C SER A 110 -25.07 8.77 5.36
N ILE A 111 -26.14 9.43 4.89
CA ILE A 111 -26.27 9.93 3.52
C ILE A 111 -25.14 10.91 3.15
N PRO A 112 -24.75 11.87 4.01
CA PRO A 112 -23.62 12.76 3.71
C PRO A 112 -22.33 11.97 3.46
N ASN A 113 -22.05 10.95 4.29
CA ASN A 113 -20.86 10.13 4.17
C ASN A 113 -20.84 9.34 2.86
N GLU A 114 -21.99 8.79 2.44
CA GLU A 114 -22.14 8.09 1.16
C GLU A 114 -21.84 9.02 -0.02
N LEU A 115 -22.55 10.14 -0.12
CA LEU A 115 -22.43 11.07 -1.25
C LEU A 115 -21.06 11.73 -1.32
N TYR A 116 -20.54 12.17 -0.17
CA TYR A 116 -19.25 12.83 -0.14
C TYR A 116 -18.11 11.84 -0.43
N SER A 117 -18.20 10.60 0.06
CA SER A 117 -17.20 9.57 -0.27
C SER A 117 -17.17 9.24 -1.76
N GLU A 118 -18.34 9.18 -2.41
CA GLU A 118 -18.49 8.97 -3.86
C GLU A 118 -17.90 10.15 -4.66
N PHE A 119 -18.18 11.38 -4.23
CA PHE A 119 -17.59 12.58 -4.82
C PHE A 119 -16.06 12.56 -4.76
N LEU A 120 -15.48 12.28 -3.59
CA LEU A 120 -14.03 12.22 -3.41
C LEU A 120 -13.40 11.07 -4.19
N ALA A 121 -14.06 9.91 -4.27
CA ALA A 121 -13.57 8.75 -5.02
C ALA A 121 -13.49 8.97 -6.54
N ASN A 122 -14.18 9.98 -7.05
CA ASN A 122 -14.16 10.39 -8.45
C ASN A 122 -13.30 11.66 -8.68
N CYS A 123 -12.65 12.20 -7.63
CA CYS A 123 -11.75 13.33 -7.75
C CYS A 123 -10.34 12.89 -8.14
N ASP A 124 -9.99 13.07 -9.41
CA ASP A 124 -8.64 12.85 -9.94
C ASP A 124 -7.75 14.09 -9.76
N SER A 125 -7.55 14.53 -8.52
CA SER A 125 -6.77 15.73 -8.19
C SER A 125 -5.58 15.41 -7.27
N VAL A 126 -4.54 16.25 -7.32
CA VAL A 126 -3.34 16.14 -6.47
C VAL A 126 -3.72 16.24 -4.97
N ILE A 127 -2.84 15.76 -4.09
CA ILE A 127 -3.11 15.65 -2.65
C ILE A 127 -3.48 16.99 -1.99
N GLU A 128 -2.90 18.10 -2.43
CA GLU A 128 -3.19 19.44 -1.92
C GLU A 128 -4.61 19.87 -2.27
N ALA A 129 -5.06 19.58 -3.49
CA ALA A 129 -6.43 19.86 -3.90
C ALA A 129 -7.45 18.99 -3.15
N ARG A 130 -7.08 17.76 -2.79
CA ARG A 130 -7.90 16.87 -1.95
C ARG A 130 -8.02 17.37 -0.51
N ALA A 131 -6.92 17.88 0.05
CA ALA A 131 -6.91 18.47 1.39
C ALA A 131 -7.92 19.63 1.51
N VAL A 132 -8.08 20.46 0.46
CA VAL A 132 -9.09 21.52 0.43
C VAL A 132 -10.51 20.98 0.58
N TYR A 133 -10.84 19.85 -0.07
CA TYR A 133 -12.18 19.26 0.07
C TYR A 133 -12.40 18.70 1.48
N ILE A 134 -11.38 18.10 2.09
CA ILE A 134 -11.45 17.65 3.48
C ILE A 134 -11.67 18.84 4.43
N GLN A 135 -10.92 19.92 4.28
CA GLN A 135 -11.11 21.14 5.08
C GLN A 135 -12.52 21.73 4.94
N LEU A 136 -13.09 21.71 3.72
CA LEU A 136 -14.47 22.14 3.51
C LEU A 136 -15.47 21.21 4.23
N ALA A 137 -15.24 19.90 4.19
CA ALA A 137 -16.08 18.94 4.90
C ALA A 137 -16.05 19.17 6.42
N GLU A 138 -14.87 19.43 7.00
CA GLU A 138 -14.71 19.80 8.41
C GLU A 138 -15.46 21.09 8.77
N GLN A 139 -15.34 22.13 7.93
CA GLN A 139 -16.02 23.42 8.14
C GLN A 139 -17.54 23.28 8.20
N TYR A 140 -18.11 22.32 7.47
CA TYR A 140 -19.54 22.04 7.49
C TYR A 140 -19.95 20.94 8.48
N GLY A 141 -19.03 20.48 9.33
CA GLY A 141 -19.30 19.51 10.39
C GLY A 141 -19.59 18.10 9.88
N LEU A 142 -19.06 17.73 8.71
CA LEU A 142 -19.14 16.36 8.21
C LEU A 142 -18.15 15.46 8.94
N ASP A 143 -18.50 14.18 9.08
CA ASP A 143 -17.63 13.16 9.66
C ASP A 143 -16.53 12.77 8.65
N THR A 144 -15.45 13.54 8.67
CA THR A 144 -14.36 13.43 7.71
C THR A 144 -13.58 12.13 7.85
N VAL A 145 -13.46 11.57 9.06
CA VAL A 145 -12.79 10.28 9.31
C VAL A 145 -13.55 9.14 8.65
N SER A 146 -14.88 9.04 8.87
CA SER A 146 -15.68 8.03 8.20
C SER A 146 -15.73 8.22 6.69
N ILE A 147 -15.76 9.47 6.23
CA ILE A 147 -15.75 9.81 4.80
C ILE A 147 -14.46 9.33 4.13
N THR A 148 -13.28 9.66 4.68
CA THR A 148 -12.00 9.26 4.06
C THR A 148 -11.82 7.75 4.08
N LYS A 149 -12.17 7.10 5.18
CA LYS A 149 -12.20 5.63 5.28
C LYS A 149 -13.06 5.01 4.18
N LYS A 150 -14.28 5.52 4.00
CA LYS A 150 -15.22 5.03 2.98
C LYS A 150 -14.75 5.33 1.55
N THR A 151 -14.13 6.49 1.32
CA THR A 151 -13.53 6.85 0.03
C THR A 151 -12.42 5.88 -0.34
N ALA A 152 -11.50 5.59 0.58
CA ALA A 152 -10.41 4.65 0.35
C ALA A 152 -10.91 3.26 -0.01
N VAL A 153 -11.85 2.72 0.78
CA VAL A 153 -12.47 1.41 0.53
C VAL A 153 -13.15 1.38 -0.84
N ARG A 154 -13.95 2.40 -1.17
CA ARG A 154 -14.63 2.49 -2.47
C ARG A 154 -13.66 2.48 -3.65
N ILE A 155 -12.49 3.13 -3.53
CA ILE A 155 -11.48 3.10 -4.59
C ILE A 155 -10.85 1.70 -4.68
N LEU A 156 -10.46 1.09 -3.56
CA LEU A 156 -9.82 -0.22 -3.54
C LEU A 156 -10.73 -1.34 -4.04
N GLU A 157 -12.01 -1.31 -3.69
CA GLU A 157 -13.03 -2.27 -4.13
C GLU A 157 -13.24 -2.26 -5.66
N LYS A 158 -13.07 -1.11 -6.33
CA LYS A 158 -13.09 -1.05 -7.80
C LYS A 158 -12.03 -1.95 -8.45
N PHE A 159 -10.97 -2.29 -7.72
CA PHE A 159 -9.84 -3.09 -8.19
C PHE A 159 -9.73 -4.46 -7.52
N SER A 160 -10.69 -4.87 -6.68
CA SER A 160 -10.63 -6.14 -5.94
C SER A 160 -10.98 -7.36 -6.80
N SER A 161 -11.65 -7.18 -7.95
CA SER A 161 -12.14 -8.26 -8.82
C SER A 161 -11.08 -8.97 -9.68
N THR A 162 -9.78 -8.82 -9.39
CA THR A 162 -8.69 -9.23 -10.30
C THR A 162 -7.75 -10.28 -9.71
N PHE A 163 -8.19 -11.09 -8.74
CA PHE A 163 -7.41 -12.25 -8.33
C PHE A 163 -7.75 -13.44 -9.22
N ASN A 164 -6.96 -13.64 -10.28
CA ASN A 164 -7.03 -14.84 -11.11
C ASN A 164 -6.02 -15.85 -10.55
N GLU A 165 -6.50 -16.98 -10.03
CA GLU A 165 -5.66 -18.11 -9.56
C GLU A 165 -4.68 -18.60 -10.66
N ASP A 166 -5.02 -18.39 -11.93
CA ASP A 166 -4.17 -18.68 -13.09
C ASP A 166 -2.84 -17.89 -13.13
N SER A 167 -2.68 -16.85 -12.30
CA SER A 167 -1.44 -16.09 -12.18
C SER A 167 -0.32 -16.84 -11.44
N VAL A 168 -0.65 -17.89 -10.69
CA VAL A 168 0.28 -18.59 -9.79
C VAL A 168 1.30 -19.44 -10.55
N ASN A 169 0.97 -19.88 -11.77
CA ASN A 169 1.86 -20.71 -12.59
C ASN A 169 2.77 -19.90 -13.53
N LYS A 170 2.57 -18.59 -13.62
CA LYS A 170 3.37 -17.69 -14.47
C LYS A 170 4.36 -16.94 -13.59
N ASP A 171 5.65 -17.15 -13.81
CA ASP A 171 6.66 -16.30 -13.18
C ASP A 171 6.43 -14.84 -13.58
N PRO A 172 6.42 -13.91 -12.61
CA PRO A 172 6.16 -12.51 -12.90
C PRO A 172 7.27 -11.91 -13.75
N VAL A 173 6.90 -10.97 -14.61
CA VAL A 173 7.86 -10.09 -15.27
C VAL A 173 8.12 -8.92 -14.33
N PHE A 174 9.32 -8.89 -13.74
CA PHE A 174 9.71 -7.81 -12.85
C PHE A 174 9.84 -6.49 -13.61
N SER A 175 9.17 -5.46 -13.12
CA SER A 175 9.43 -4.08 -13.56
C SER A 175 10.79 -3.60 -13.06
N LYS A 176 11.40 -2.69 -13.80
CA LYS A 176 12.51 -1.89 -13.28
C LYS A 176 11.98 -0.86 -12.30
N ILE A 177 12.86 -0.38 -11.44
CA ILE A 177 12.52 0.62 -10.41
C ILE A 177 12.06 1.93 -11.06
N ASP A 178 12.70 2.30 -12.18
CA ASP A 178 12.39 3.53 -12.92
C ASP A 178 11.20 3.40 -13.90
N ASP A 179 10.56 2.22 -13.96
CA ASP A 179 9.41 2.04 -14.86
C ASP A 179 8.23 2.93 -14.41
N PRO A 180 7.47 3.50 -15.36
CA PRO A 180 6.32 4.32 -15.02
C PRO A 180 5.21 3.50 -14.35
N LEU A 181 4.49 4.15 -13.44
CA LEU A 181 3.30 3.59 -12.78
C LEU A 181 2.10 3.59 -13.73
N LEU A 182 1.27 2.54 -13.64
CA LEU A 182 -0.02 2.50 -14.33
C LEU A 182 -1.02 3.43 -13.63
N SER A 183 -1.99 3.93 -14.39
CA SER A 183 -3.09 4.74 -13.84
C SER A 183 -3.88 4.03 -12.73
N SER A 184 -4.04 2.71 -12.84
CA SER A 184 -4.68 1.87 -11.82
C SER A 184 -3.84 1.74 -10.55
N GLU A 185 -2.51 1.72 -10.65
CA GLU A 185 -1.58 1.67 -9.51
C GLU A 185 -1.60 3.01 -8.77
N ILE A 186 -1.51 4.12 -9.51
CA ILE A 186 -1.61 5.48 -8.97
C ILE A 186 -2.94 5.66 -8.23
N SER A 187 -4.05 5.17 -8.80
CA SER A 187 -5.37 5.26 -8.18
C SER A 187 -5.46 4.48 -6.87
N GLN A 188 -4.85 3.28 -6.81
CA GLN A 188 -4.81 2.47 -5.59
C GLN A 188 -3.90 3.09 -4.51
N ILE A 189 -2.75 3.66 -4.89
CA ILE A 189 -1.87 4.40 -3.95
C ILE A 189 -2.60 5.61 -3.38
N ARG A 190 -3.29 6.38 -4.23
CA ARG A 190 -4.13 7.51 -3.78
C ARG A 190 -5.28 7.11 -2.86
N ALA A 191 -5.74 5.86 -2.93
CA ALA A 191 -6.72 5.35 -1.98
C ALA A 191 -6.14 5.31 -0.56
N ILE A 192 -4.88 4.90 -0.41
CA ILE A 192 -4.16 4.88 0.86
C ILE A 192 -3.89 6.29 1.38
N GLU A 193 -3.59 7.23 0.49
CA GLU A 193 -3.40 8.64 0.85
C GLU A 193 -4.63 9.25 1.56
N TRP A 194 -5.84 8.76 1.29
CA TRP A 194 -7.03 9.18 2.03
C TRP A 194 -7.00 8.75 3.50
N LEU A 195 -6.45 7.59 3.80
CA LEU A 195 -6.40 7.03 5.15
C LEU A 195 -5.34 7.73 6.01
N ILE A 196 -4.23 8.18 5.41
CA ILE A 196 -3.13 8.83 6.15
C ILE A 196 -3.39 10.30 6.51
N PHE A 197 -4.54 10.88 6.11
CA PHE A 197 -4.94 12.23 6.57
C PHE A 197 -5.16 12.29 8.09
N TYR A 198 -5.55 11.17 8.70
CA TYR A 198 -5.84 11.10 10.13
C TYR A 198 -5.04 9.98 10.78
N GLN A 199 -4.28 10.31 11.82
CA GLN A 199 -3.47 9.33 12.57
C GLN A 199 -4.32 8.20 13.17
N GLU A 200 -5.57 8.50 13.55
CA GLU A 200 -6.55 7.52 14.03
C GLU A 200 -6.79 6.35 13.06
N LEU A 201 -6.54 6.55 11.76
CA LEU A 201 -6.72 5.55 10.72
C LEU A 201 -5.43 4.81 10.35
N TYR A 202 -4.29 5.06 10.99
CA TYR A 202 -3.01 4.49 10.55
C TYR A 202 -2.97 2.96 10.68
N SER A 203 -3.54 2.36 11.72
CA SER A 203 -3.59 0.90 11.84
C SER A 203 -4.54 0.28 10.81
N TYR A 204 -5.63 0.99 10.46
CA TYR A 204 -6.49 0.61 9.35
C TYR A 204 -5.70 0.68 8.02
N ALA A 205 -4.98 1.77 7.79
CA ALA A 205 -4.12 1.97 6.62
C ALA A 205 -3.04 0.91 6.51
N LEU A 206 -2.40 0.51 7.62
CA LEU A 206 -1.36 -0.52 7.65
C LEU A 206 -1.82 -1.83 6.99
N VAL A 207 -3.02 -2.31 7.35
CA VAL A 207 -3.58 -3.55 6.78
C VAL A 207 -3.80 -3.42 5.27
N HIS A 208 -4.29 -2.27 4.80
CA HIS A 208 -4.49 -2.00 3.37
C HIS A 208 -3.17 -1.80 2.62
N VAL A 209 -2.17 -1.16 3.23
CA VAL A 209 -0.83 -0.97 2.69
C VAL A 209 -0.17 -2.32 2.42
N VAL A 210 -0.15 -3.22 3.41
CA VAL A 210 0.48 -4.53 3.21
C VAL A 210 -0.30 -5.35 2.17
N SER A 211 -1.63 -5.29 2.19
CA SER A 211 -2.44 -5.97 1.18
C SER A 211 -2.16 -5.47 -0.24
N LEU A 212 -2.04 -4.16 -0.41
CA LEU A 212 -1.76 -3.55 -1.71
C LEU A 212 -0.31 -3.83 -2.16
N ALA A 213 0.64 -3.78 -1.24
CA ALA A 213 2.03 -4.14 -1.50
C ALA A 213 2.16 -5.59 -1.96
N ARG A 214 1.47 -6.55 -1.30
CA ARG A 214 1.44 -7.95 -1.75
C ARG A 214 0.95 -8.06 -3.19
N LYS A 215 -0.16 -7.40 -3.52
CA LYS A 215 -0.73 -7.41 -4.88
C LYS A 215 0.24 -6.85 -5.92
N PHE A 216 0.89 -5.73 -5.66
CA PHE A 216 1.89 -5.17 -6.59
C PHE A 216 3.08 -6.12 -6.77
N LEU A 217 3.59 -6.69 -5.67
CA LEU A 217 4.74 -7.59 -5.71
C LEU A 217 4.44 -8.92 -6.40
N ILE A 218 3.25 -9.52 -6.19
CA ILE A 218 2.82 -10.73 -6.91
C ILE A 218 2.79 -10.47 -8.43
N ASN A 219 2.35 -9.27 -8.83
CA ASN A 219 2.31 -8.86 -10.22
C ASN A 219 3.70 -8.46 -10.79
N GLY A 220 4.78 -8.55 -9.99
CA GLY A 220 6.13 -8.14 -10.38
C GLY A 220 6.35 -6.63 -10.43
N ARG A 221 5.40 -5.82 -9.96
CA ARG A 221 5.41 -4.36 -10.02
C ARG A 221 6.09 -3.76 -8.79
N VAL A 222 7.41 -3.96 -8.69
CA VAL A 222 8.20 -3.53 -7.52
C VAL A 222 8.25 -2.01 -7.41
N ASN A 223 8.34 -1.29 -8.54
CA ASN A 223 8.25 0.17 -8.60
C ASN A 223 6.97 0.72 -7.95
N ALA A 224 5.82 0.05 -8.13
CA ALA A 224 4.56 0.45 -7.51
C ALA A 224 4.56 0.21 -5.99
N ALA A 225 5.17 -0.89 -5.52
CA ALA A 225 5.34 -1.15 -4.09
C ALA A 225 6.27 -0.12 -3.43
N ILE A 226 7.39 0.23 -4.06
CA ILE A 226 8.31 1.29 -3.59
C ILE A 226 7.57 2.63 -3.53
N SER A 227 6.84 2.99 -4.60
CA SER A 227 6.07 4.24 -4.61
C SER A 227 4.97 4.28 -3.56
N LEU A 228 4.36 3.14 -3.22
CA LEU A 228 3.40 3.04 -2.12
C LEU A 228 4.07 3.33 -0.78
N PHE A 229 5.21 2.70 -0.48
CA PHE A 229 5.90 2.93 0.80
C PHE A 229 6.41 4.37 0.93
N ASN A 230 6.91 4.96 -0.17
CA ASN A 230 7.37 6.35 -0.21
C ASN A 230 6.22 7.39 -0.12
N SER A 231 4.97 6.97 -0.31
CA SER A 231 3.79 7.84 -0.14
C SER A 231 3.34 7.99 1.31
N LEU A 232 3.89 7.18 2.22
CA LEU A 232 3.53 7.19 3.63
C LEU A 232 4.30 8.30 4.38
N PRO A 233 3.70 8.89 5.42
CA PRO A 233 4.38 9.92 6.20
C PRO A 233 5.47 9.32 7.11
N ASP A 234 6.44 10.13 7.52
CA ASP A 234 7.58 9.69 8.35
C ASP A 234 7.15 9.11 9.71
N ASP A 235 6.03 9.60 10.25
CA ASP A 235 5.43 9.17 11.51
C ASP A 235 4.44 8.02 11.34
N PHE A 236 4.29 7.45 10.14
CA PHE A 236 3.35 6.36 9.87
C PHE A 236 3.54 5.19 10.84
N VAL A 237 4.80 4.81 11.09
CA VAL A 237 5.12 3.69 11.97
C VAL A 237 4.91 4.07 13.44
N GLN A 238 3.83 3.56 14.02
CA GLN A 238 3.47 3.84 15.41
C GLN A 238 4.34 3.08 16.42
N ILE A 239 4.62 3.74 17.54
CA ILE A 239 5.38 3.16 18.66
C ILE A 239 4.61 1.99 19.30
N SER A 240 3.28 2.06 19.32
CA SER A 240 2.39 1.01 19.84
C SER A 240 2.60 -0.32 19.10
N TRP A 241 2.68 -0.28 17.75
CA TRP A 241 2.92 -1.47 16.93
C TRP A 241 4.25 -2.14 17.29
N LYS A 242 5.33 -1.36 17.36
CA LYS A 242 6.67 -1.86 17.71
C LYS A 242 6.67 -2.56 19.07
N LYS A 243 6.13 -1.89 20.09
CA LYS A 243 6.13 -2.41 21.47
C LYS A 243 5.32 -3.70 21.59
N ILE A 244 4.11 -3.73 21.04
CA ILE A 244 3.25 -4.91 21.12
C ILE A 244 3.86 -6.09 20.37
N THR A 245 4.42 -5.87 19.18
CA THR A 245 5.12 -6.90 18.43
C THR A 245 6.32 -7.45 19.22
N VAL A 246 7.11 -6.60 19.87
CA VAL A 246 8.24 -7.04 20.73
C VAL A 246 7.74 -7.89 21.90
N GLU A 247 6.67 -7.47 22.57
CA GLU A 247 6.09 -8.24 23.69
C GLU A 247 5.52 -9.59 23.24
N LEU A 248 4.82 -9.65 22.09
CA LEU A 248 4.35 -10.90 21.52
C LEU A 248 5.50 -11.86 21.19
N ASN A 249 6.61 -11.34 20.67
CA ASN A 249 7.79 -12.13 20.36
C ASN A 249 8.53 -12.64 21.61
N ARG A 250 8.45 -11.94 22.75
CA ARG A 250 9.06 -12.36 24.03
C ARG A 250 8.36 -13.56 24.66
N PHE A 251 7.03 -13.60 24.61
CA PHE A 251 6.23 -14.61 25.32
C PHE A 251 5.78 -15.81 24.44
N GLY A 252 6.05 -15.77 23.13
CA GLY A 252 5.78 -16.88 22.20
C GLY A 252 4.29 -17.10 21.86
N SER A 253 3.98 -18.10 21.04
CA SER A 253 2.65 -18.34 20.45
C SER A 253 1.52 -18.71 21.44
N ASN A 254 1.80 -18.86 22.74
CA ASN A 254 0.81 -19.19 23.78
C ASN A 254 0.23 -17.94 24.46
N ASN A 255 0.24 -16.80 23.77
CA ASN A 255 -0.04 -15.51 24.40
C ASN A 255 -1.50 -15.11 24.22
N ASP A 256 -2.25 -15.02 25.31
CA ASP A 256 -3.61 -14.46 25.34
C ASP A 256 -3.68 -13.06 24.69
N LEU A 257 -2.57 -12.32 24.72
CA LEU A 257 -2.44 -10.99 24.10
C LEU A 257 -2.73 -10.99 22.60
N ALA A 258 -2.36 -12.03 21.85
CA ALA A 258 -2.61 -12.10 20.41
C ALA A 258 -4.13 -12.14 20.09
N ASN A 259 -4.89 -12.78 20.98
CA ASN A 259 -6.34 -12.92 20.87
C ASN A 259 -7.12 -11.76 21.52
N LYS A 260 -6.44 -10.90 22.30
CA LYS A 260 -7.07 -9.69 22.84
C LYS A 260 -7.44 -8.72 21.72
N LEU A 261 -8.48 -7.95 21.97
CA LEU A 261 -8.86 -6.82 21.10
C LEU A 261 -7.77 -5.74 21.15
N TRP A 262 -7.48 -5.12 20.02
CA TRP A 262 -6.44 -4.11 19.89
C TRP A 262 -6.61 -2.96 20.89
N GLY A 263 -7.85 -2.47 21.05
CA GLY A 263 -8.14 -1.41 22.00
C GLY A 263 -7.89 -1.81 23.46
N GLN A 264 -7.97 -3.10 23.80
CA GLN A 264 -7.61 -3.61 25.13
C GLN A 264 -6.08 -3.69 25.29
N ALA A 265 -5.38 -4.21 24.27
CA ALA A 265 -3.93 -4.27 24.26
C ALA A 265 -3.28 -2.89 24.40
N LEU A 266 -3.84 -1.86 23.75
CA LEU A 266 -3.39 -0.48 23.90
C LEU A 266 -3.59 0.07 25.33
N ARG A 267 -4.72 -0.25 25.98
CA ARG A 267 -4.96 0.15 27.38
C ARG A 267 -3.98 -0.52 28.31
N ASP A 268 -3.77 -1.82 28.16
CA ASP A 268 -2.80 -2.60 28.95
C ASP A 268 -1.40 -2.01 28.79
N LEU A 269 -1.02 -1.65 27.56
CA LEU A 269 0.26 -1.01 27.26
C LEU A 269 0.40 0.35 27.95
N ASN A 270 -0.63 1.22 27.88
CA ASN A 270 -0.60 2.52 28.56
C ASN A 270 -0.52 2.37 30.09
N LEU A 271 -1.19 1.37 30.67
CA LEU A 271 -1.10 1.07 32.10
C LEU A 271 0.33 0.65 32.51
N MET A 272 1.02 -0.14 31.68
CA MET A 272 2.42 -0.51 31.92
C MET A 272 3.32 0.72 31.93
N PHE A 273 3.14 1.66 30.99
CA PHE A 273 3.92 2.91 30.94
C PHE A 273 3.69 3.81 32.16
N ASN A 274 2.43 3.96 32.58
CA ASN A 274 2.12 4.78 33.75
C ASN A 274 2.75 4.19 35.03
N SER A 275 2.84 2.85 35.14
CA SER A 275 3.51 2.18 36.26
C SER A 275 5.04 2.31 36.26
N GLU A 276 5.67 2.54 35.09
CA GLU A 276 7.10 2.84 34.96
C GLU A 276 7.42 4.31 35.24
N ILE A 277 6.49 5.22 34.92
CA ILE A 277 6.63 6.68 35.11
C ILE A 277 6.37 7.11 36.56
N GLU A 278 5.56 6.38 37.35
CA GLU A 278 5.40 6.64 38.80
C GLU A 278 6.70 6.48 39.64
N LYS A 279 7.84 6.14 39.00
CA LYS A 279 9.18 6.18 39.61
C LYS A 279 10.03 7.40 39.23
N ILE A 280 9.56 8.29 38.36
CA ILE A 280 10.29 9.48 37.93
C ILE A 280 9.32 10.67 37.97
N ASP A 281 9.31 11.33 39.13
CA ASP A 281 8.77 12.65 39.48
C ASP A 281 7.42 13.11 38.90
N SER A 282 6.54 13.44 39.85
CA SER A 282 5.32 14.22 39.70
C SER A 282 5.58 15.59 39.07
N GLU A 283 4.96 15.86 37.93
CA GLU A 283 4.26 17.12 37.59
C GLU A 283 3.94 17.17 36.08
N THR A 284 2.85 16.52 35.68
CA THR A 284 1.91 16.97 34.62
C THR A 284 0.74 15.98 34.59
N GLU A 285 -0.22 16.17 35.48
CA GLU A 285 -1.51 15.48 35.38
C GLU A 285 -2.38 16.13 34.28
N ASN A 286 -3.12 15.25 33.57
CA ASN A 286 -4.41 15.49 32.92
C ASN A 286 -4.50 15.87 31.43
N SER A 287 -3.87 15.13 30.51
CA SER A 287 -4.32 15.18 29.09
C SER A 287 -4.24 13.89 28.24
N GLU A 288 -3.54 12.81 28.61
CA GLU A 288 -3.21 11.75 27.63
C GLU A 288 -3.56 10.31 28.07
N ASN A 289 -4.84 9.98 28.13
CA ASN A 289 -5.30 8.58 28.18
C ASN A 289 -6.31 8.25 27.06
N GLN A 290 -6.42 9.11 26.04
CA GLN A 290 -7.30 8.86 24.91
C GLN A 290 -6.55 8.00 23.88
N ILE A 291 -7.05 6.79 23.64
CA ILE A 291 -6.59 5.96 22.53
C ILE A 291 -6.98 6.68 21.24
N ILE A 292 -5.98 7.16 20.51
CA ILE A 292 -6.13 7.77 19.18
C ILE A 292 -6.16 6.63 18.15
N GLU A 293 -7.27 5.89 18.10
CA GLU A 293 -7.43 4.75 17.20
C GLU A 293 -8.90 4.59 16.79
N ASP A 294 -9.14 4.25 15.52
CA ASP A 294 -10.47 4.05 14.97
C ASP A 294 -11.26 2.99 15.76
N SER A 295 -12.53 3.29 16.00
CA SER A 295 -13.42 2.46 16.81
C SER A 295 -13.59 1.03 16.29
N GLU A 296 -13.52 0.81 14.97
CA GLU A 296 -13.60 -0.51 14.37
C GLU A 296 -12.29 -1.27 14.59
N VAL A 297 -11.15 -0.61 14.37
CA VAL A 297 -9.82 -1.20 14.58
C VAL A 297 -9.60 -1.61 16.03
N GLN A 298 -10.11 -0.84 16.99
CA GLN A 298 -10.04 -1.22 18.42
C GLN A 298 -10.69 -2.58 18.71
N LEU A 299 -11.62 -3.03 17.87
CA LEU A 299 -12.30 -4.33 17.98
C LEU A 299 -11.60 -5.44 17.20
N TRP A 300 -10.52 -5.15 16.48
CA TRP A 300 -9.78 -6.18 15.76
C TRP A 300 -8.88 -6.98 16.71
N PRO A 301 -8.65 -8.28 16.43
CA PRO A 301 -7.62 -9.05 17.13
C PRO A 301 -6.25 -8.38 17.01
N THR A 302 -5.53 -8.29 18.12
CA THR A 302 -4.18 -7.70 18.20
C THR A 302 -3.22 -8.37 17.21
N ALA A 303 -3.39 -9.68 16.99
CA ALA A 303 -2.63 -10.44 16.00
C ALA A 303 -2.70 -9.85 14.59
N ILE A 304 -3.84 -9.29 14.16
CA ILE A 304 -3.95 -8.71 12.81
C ILE A 304 -2.98 -7.54 12.68
N ILE A 305 -3.00 -6.61 13.63
CA ILE A 305 -2.13 -5.42 13.58
C ILE A 305 -0.67 -5.80 13.74
N SER A 306 -0.32 -6.64 14.71
CA SER A 306 1.08 -7.02 14.94
C SER A 306 1.66 -7.79 13.75
N LYS A 307 0.89 -8.71 13.14
CA LYS A 307 1.34 -9.50 11.99
C LYS A 307 1.39 -8.67 10.72
N SER A 308 0.46 -7.73 10.53
CA SER A 308 0.55 -6.74 9.45
C SER A 308 1.76 -5.81 9.63
N PHE A 309 2.14 -5.48 10.86
CA PHE A 309 3.35 -4.69 11.09
C PHE A 309 4.63 -5.48 10.78
N ASP A 310 4.73 -6.73 11.23
CA ASP A 310 5.84 -7.62 10.87
C ASP A 310 5.93 -7.79 9.34
N GLU A 311 4.79 -7.97 8.69
CA GLU A 311 4.68 -8.04 7.23
C GLU A 311 5.21 -6.77 6.56
N TYR A 312 4.76 -5.60 7.01
CA TYR A 312 5.18 -4.30 6.48
C TYR A 312 6.71 -4.17 6.49
N ILE A 313 7.36 -4.47 7.62
CA ILE A 313 8.82 -4.39 7.75
C ILE A 313 9.52 -5.34 6.76
N GLN A 314 8.99 -6.55 6.61
CA GLN A 314 9.56 -7.56 5.71
C GLN A 314 9.38 -7.20 4.22
N LEU A 315 8.26 -6.59 3.85
CA LEU A 315 8.01 -6.11 2.49
C LEU A 315 8.85 -4.88 2.13
N VAL A 316 9.01 -3.94 3.08
CA VAL A 316 9.93 -2.79 2.92
C VAL A 316 11.37 -3.30 2.75
N SER A 317 11.81 -4.24 3.58
CA SER A 317 13.16 -4.82 3.49
C SER A 317 13.42 -5.49 2.12
N LEU A 318 12.41 -6.13 1.52
CA LEU A 318 12.51 -6.66 0.17
C LEU A 318 12.69 -5.54 -0.87
N CYS A 319 11.86 -4.49 -0.80
CA CYS A 319 11.94 -3.36 -1.71
C CYS A 319 13.29 -2.64 -1.62
N ASP A 320 13.78 -2.42 -0.40
CA ASP A 320 15.11 -1.87 -0.14
C ASP A 320 16.21 -2.76 -0.74
N GLY A 321 16.12 -4.08 -0.54
CA GLY A 321 17.09 -5.03 -1.10
C GLY A 321 17.13 -5.00 -2.63
N ILE A 322 15.97 -4.93 -3.28
CA ILE A 322 15.89 -4.81 -4.74
C ILE A 322 16.46 -3.47 -5.22
N ASN A 323 16.20 -2.38 -4.49
CA ASN A 323 16.77 -1.06 -4.80
C ASN A 323 18.30 -1.03 -4.69
N HIS A 324 18.85 -1.58 -3.61
CA HIS A 324 20.30 -1.68 -3.43
C HIS A 324 20.94 -2.57 -4.50
N PHE A 325 20.31 -3.70 -4.85
CA PHE A 325 20.78 -4.54 -5.95
C PHE A 325 20.79 -3.81 -7.30
N SER A 326 19.73 -3.07 -7.63
CA SER A 326 19.65 -2.30 -8.89
C SER A 326 20.70 -1.19 -8.96
N ASN A 327 20.95 -0.51 -7.83
CA ASN A 327 22.00 0.51 -7.73
C ASN A 327 23.39 -0.12 -7.87
N TRP A 328 23.61 -1.27 -7.23
CA TRP A 328 24.86 -2.04 -7.36
C TRP A 328 25.07 -2.52 -8.80
N GLU A 329 24.05 -3.07 -9.45
CA GLU A 329 24.13 -3.55 -10.84
C GLU A 329 24.50 -2.41 -11.79
N SER A 330 23.81 -1.28 -11.67
CA SER A 330 24.10 -0.06 -12.46
C SER A 330 25.52 0.46 -12.21
N HIS A 331 25.98 0.43 -10.96
CA HIS A 331 27.36 0.82 -10.61
C HIS A 331 28.38 -0.14 -11.21
N MET A 332 28.14 -1.45 -11.16
CA MET A 332 29.05 -2.46 -11.71
C MET A 332 29.16 -2.35 -13.24
N GLU A 333 28.06 -2.02 -13.94
CA GLU A 333 28.05 -1.75 -15.38
C GLU A 333 28.82 -0.48 -15.77
N SER A 334 28.87 0.51 -14.86
CA SER A 334 29.54 1.81 -15.09
C SER A 334 31.07 1.79 -15.03
N LYS A 335 31.71 0.59 -15.05
CA LYS A 335 33.15 0.42 -14.87
C LYS A 335 33.96 1.31 -15.84
N PRO A 336 34.86 2.17 -15.34
CA PRO A 336 35.61 3.09 -16.18
C PRO A 336 36.55 2.32 -17.12
N SER A 337 36.32 2.45 -18.43
CA SER A 337 37.07 1.70 -19.45
C SER A 337 38.01 2.58 -20.29
N ASN A 338 37.72 3.89 -20.44
CA ASN A 338 38.56 4.85 -21.16
C ASN A 338 38.37 6.25 -20.55
N SER A 339 39.35 6.77 -19.78
CA SER A 339 39.28 8.12 -19.22
C SER A 339 40.64 8.76 -18.93
N ILE A 340 40.66 10.09 -18.88
CA ILE A 340 41.79 10.86 -18.35
C ILE A 340 41.72 10.69 -16.82
N ASN A 341 42.79 10.19 -16.20
CA ASN A 341 42.87 9.74 -14.79
C ASN A 341 42.17 8.40 -14.45
N LEU A 342 42.25 7.42 -15.35
CA LEU A 342 41.71 6.05 -15.16
C LEU A 342 42.01 5.46 -13.77
N LYS A 343 43.27 5.51 -13.30
CA LYS A 343 43.65 4.91 -12.01
C LYS A 343 42.90 5.50 -10.81
N VAL A 344 42.68 6.81 -10.79
CA VAL A 344 41.97 7.46 -9.67
C VAL A 344 40.48 7.09 -9.70
N ARG A 345 39.88 7.12 -10.89
CA ARG A 345 38.47 6.74 -11.08
C ARG A 345 38.22 5.25 -10.84
N GLU A 346 39.17 4.39 -11.18
CA GLU A 346 39.11 2.96 -10.87
C GLU A 346 39.14 2.73 -9.36
N LEU A 347 39.99 3.45 -8.62
CA LEU A 347 40.03 3.37 -7.16
C LEU A 347 38.74 3.88 -6.50
N GLU A 348 38.19 5.00 -6.97
CA GLU A 348 36.90 5.53 -6.50
C GLU A 348 35.77 4.54 -6.79
N TRP A 349 35.70 4.03 -8.02
CA TRP A 349 34.72 3.03 -8.43
C TRP A 349 34.83 1.75 -7.59
N MET A 350 36.05 1.25 -7.34
CA MET A 350 36.30 0.07 -6.50
C MET A 350 35.84 0.30 -5.07
N ARG A 351 36.15 1.46 -4.47
CA ARG A 351 35.71 1.80 -3.10
C ARG A 351 34.20 1.77 -3.00
N ASP A 352 33.53 2.43 -3.94
CA ASP A 352 32.06 2.53 -3.95
C ASP A 352 31.43 1.15 -4.25
N ALA A 353 32.06 0.34 -5.11
CA ALA A 353 31.63 -1.03 -5.40
C ALA A 353 31.72 -1.93 -4.16
N VAL A 354 32.79 -1.82 -3.37
CA VAL A 354 32.93 -2.55 -2.08
C VAL A 354 31.81 -2.15 -1.13
N PHE A 355 31.57 -0.86 -0.97
CA PHE A 355 30.52 -0.35 -0.09
C PHE A 355 29.14 -0.87 -0.51
N LEU A 356 28.77 -0.69 -1.78
CA LEU A 356 27.49 -1.15 -2.32
C LEU A 356 27.32 -2.66 -2.25
N THR A 357 28.40 -3.42 -2.46
CA THR A 357 28.38 -4.89 -2.36
C THR A 357 28.10 -5.34 -0.93
N ASN A 358 28.76 -4.73 0.07
CA ASN A 358 28.56 -5.08 1.47
C ASN A 358 27.15 -4.70 1.96
N GLU A 359 26.64 -3.52 1.61
CA GLU A 359 25.27 -3.10 1.95
C GLU A 359 24.23 -4.02 1.30
N THR A 360 24.42 -4.37 0.02
CA THR A 360 23.51 -5.28 -0.68
C THR A 360 23.56 -6.70 -0.10
N GLU A 361 24.76 -7.21 0.25
CA GLU A 361 24.91 -8.49 0.95
C GLU A 361 24.17 -8.47 2.30
N GLU A 362 24.35 -7.42 3.10
CA GLU A 362 23.72 -7.26 4.41
C GLU A 362 22.21 -7.37 4.31
N ILE A 363 21.59 -6.59 3.41
CA ILE A 363 20.14 -6.55 3.27
C ILE A 363 19.60 -7.88 2.74
N LEU A 364 20.11 -8.36 1.60
CA LEU A 364 19.60 -9.59 0.96
C LEU A 364 19.81 -10.83 1.86
N LYS A 365 20.94 -10.90 2.56
CA LYS A 365 21.27 -12.05 3.41
C LYS A 365 20.62 -11.94 4.79
N ASN A 366 20.83 -10.86 5.52
CA ASN A 366 20.44 -10.79 6.94
C ASN A 366 18.98 -10.41 7.14
N ARG A 367 18.42 -9.53 6.31
CA ARG A 367 17.03 -9.06 6.48
C ARG A 367 16.02 -9.94 5.76
N ILE A 368 16.43 -10.63 4.70
CA ILE A 368 15.54 -11.48 3.89
C ILE A 368 15.86 -12.96 4.10
N LEU A 369 17.02 -13.47 3.65
CA LEU A 369 17.25 -14.93 3.56
C LEU A 369 17.57 -15.61 4.90
N ASN A 370 18.18 -14.92 5.86
CA ASN A 370 18.49 -15.48 7.18
C ASN A 370 17.28 -15.51 8.11
N VAL A 371 16.23 -14.74 7.78
CA VAL A 371 14.97 -14.70 8.51
C VAL A 371 13.97 -15.60 7.79
N ASP A 372 13.00 -16.16 8.52
CA ASP A 372 11.85 -16.85 7.90
C ASP A 372 10.90 -15.82 7.25
N TRP A 373 11.35 -15.21 6.14
CA TRP A 373 10.71 -14.10 5.44
C TRP A 373 9.32 -14.47 4.93
N LEU A 374 8.30 -13.72 5.35
CA LEU A 374 6.87 -13.97 5.15
C LEU A 374 6.43 -15.39 5.55
N GLY A 375 7.15 -16.03 6.48
CA GLY A 375 6.87 -17.38 6.93
C GLY A 375 5.92 -17.42 8.13
N ALA A 376 6.26 -18.24 9.13
CA ALA A 376 5.41 -18.48 10.31
C ALA A 376 5.23 -17.21 11.16
N SER A 377 6.21 -16.29 11.13
CA SER A 377 6.17 -15.03 11.89
C SER A 377 5.02 -14.11 11.45
N VAL A 378 4.60 -14.16 10.19
CA VAL A 378 3.59 -13.25 9.59
C VAL A 378 2.26 -13.95 9.31
N SER A 379 2.26 -15.29 9.30
CA SER A 379 1.07 -16.11 9.04
C SER A 379 0.02 -15.92 10.13
N LEU A 380 -1.23 -15.73 9.70
CA LEU A 380 -2.38 -15.70 10.61
C LEU A 380 -2.96 -17.11 10.74
N ILE A 381 -3.39 -17.47 11.95
CA ILE A 381 -3.96 -18.80 12.24
C ILE A 381 -5.45 -18.60 12.47
N ASP A 382 -6.24 -18.74 11.41
CA ASP A 382 -7.70 -18.75 11.47
C ASP A 382 -8.23 -19.60 10.30
N ARG A 383 -8.47 -20.89 10.57
CA ARG A 383 -8.72 -21.90 9.52
C ARG A 383 -10.12 -21.80 8.89
N ASP A 384 -11.02 -21.05 9.51
CA ASP A 384 -12.41 -20.93 9.04
C ASP A 384 -12.63 -19.62 8.26
N ASN A 385 -11.60 -18.78 8.13
CA ASN A 385 -11.68 -17.46 7.53
C ASN A 385 -11.03 -17.42 6.13
N VAL A 386 -11.88 -17.35 5.10
CA VAL A 386 -11.48 -17.31 3.69
C VAL A 386 -10.50 -16.16 3.39
N GLN A 387 -10.64 -15.01 4.06
CA GLN A 387 -9.74 -13.87 3.85
C GLN A 387 -8.34 -14.14 4.41
N VAL A 388 -8.26 -14.86 5.53
CA VAL A 388 -6.98 -15.28 6.12
C VAL A 388 -6.30 -16.32 5.24
N ASP A 389 -7.05 -17.27 4.69
CA ASP A 389 -6.53 -18.25 3.74
C ASP A 389 -6.00 -17.60 2.46
N MET A 390 -6.75 -16.65 1.89
CA MET A 390 -6.33 -15.87 0.72
C MET A 390 -5.05 -15.09 1.00
N ARG A 391 -4.97 -14.39 2.14
CA ARG A 391 -3.74 -13.69 2.56
C ARG A 391 -2.56 -14.66 2.72
N ASN A 392 -2.75 -15.79 3.41
CA ASN A 392 -1.69 -16.78 3.60
C ASN A 392 -1.27 -17.44 2.28
N PHE A 393 -2.17 -17.52 1.30
CA PHE A 393 -1.85 -17.93 -0.06
C PHE A 393 -0.96 -16.89 -0.77
N GLU A 394 -1.33 -15.61 -0.72
CA GLU A 394 -0.52 -14.51 -1.27
C GLU A 394 0.90 -14.49 -0.70
N LEU A 395 1.06 -14.68 0.63
CA LEU A 395 2.37 -14.77 1.28
C LEU A 395 3.22 -15.92 0.74
N ARG A 396 2.62 -17.11 0.56
CA ARG A 396 3.30 -18.26 -0.03
C ARG A 396 3.72 -17.96 -1.47
N THR A 397 2.85 -17.35 -2.27
CA THR A 397 3.17 -16.95 -3.65
C THR A 397 4.34 -15.98 -3.69
N LEU A 398 4.38 -14.99 -2.80
CA LEU A 398 5.52 -14.07 -2.69
C LEU A 398 6.83 -14.78 -2.36
N ARG A 399 6.81 -15.75 -1.44
CA ARG A 399 7.98 -16.57 -1.11
C ARG A 399 8.51 -17.34 -2.33
N GLN A 400 7.61 -17.96 -3.10
CA GLN A 400 7.96 -18.71 -4.31
C GLN A 400 8.60 -17.85 -5.41
N ILE A 401 8.20 -16.58 -5.47
CA ILE A 401 8.74 -15.60 -6.42
C ILE A 401 10.08 -15.06 -5.92
N TYR A 402 10.10 -14.46 -4.73
CA TYR A 402 11.18 -13.57 -4.30
C TYR A 402 12.29 -14.26 -3.50
N ILE A 403 12.06 -15.39 -2.82
CA ILE A 403 13.17 -16.10 -2.14
C ILE A 403 14.19 -16.61 -3.15
N PRO A 404 13.81 -17.35 -4.21
CA PRO A 404 14.74 -17.77 -5.25
C PRO A 404 15.42 -16.60 -5.96
N ASP A 405 14.66 -15.56 -6.29
CA ASP A 405 15.17 -14.36 -6.97
C ASP A 405 16.21 -13.61 -6.11
N THR A 406 15.93 -13.42 -4.83
CA THR A 406 16.87 -12.82 -3.85
C THR A 406 18.14 -13.66 -3.71
N LEU A 407 18.00 -14.99 -3.66
CA LEU A 407 19.14 -15.90 -3.59
C LEU A 407 20.03 -15.80 -4.84
N PHE A 408 19.43 -15.73 -6.02
CA PHE A 408 20.17 -15.57 -7.27
C PHE A 408 20.88 -14.22 -7.33
N LYS A 409 20.19 -13.13 -6.95
CA LYS A 409 20.79 -11.79 -6.84
C LYS A 409 21.97 -11.78 -5.87
N LEU A 410 21.84 -12.41 -4.70
CA LEU A 410 22.91 -12.51 -3.73
C LEU A 410 24.11 -13.29 -4.28
N HIS A 411 23.90 -14.42 -4.96
CA HIS A 411 24.99 -15.14 -5.63
C HIS A 411 25.66 -14.26 -6.69
N THR A 412 24.89 -13.58 -7.55
CA THR A 412 25.42 -12.68 -8.58
C THR A 412 26.27 -11.57 -7.97
N VAL A 413 25.82 -10.95 -6.87
CA VAL A 413 26.59 -9.94 -6.12
C VAL A 413 27.92 -10.51 -5.64
N LEU A 414 27.91 -11.66 -4.98
CA LEU A 414 29.11 -12.27 -4.41
C LEU A 414 30.08 -12.79 -5.49
N PHE A 415 29.56 -13.39 -6.55
CA PHE A 415 30.36 -13.95 -7.64
C PHE A 415 31.01 -12.85 -8.49
N ASN A 416 30.24 -11.84 -8.93
CA ASN A 416 30.77 -10.77 -9.78
C ASN A 416 31.70 -9.82 -9.01
N SER A 417 31.55 -9.71 -7.68
CA SER A 417 32.43 -8.90 -6.85
C SER A 417 33.74 -9.60 -6.45
N ASN A 418 33.96 -10.87 -6.82
CA ASN A 418 35.18 -11.64 -6.50
C ASN A 418 36.48 -10.90 -6.86
N LEU A 419 36.51 -10.21 -8.02
CA LEU A 419 37.70 -9.47 -8.46
C LEU A 419 38.05 -8.30 -7.53
N ILE A 420 37.07 -7.77 -6.79
CA ILE A 420 37.22 -6.63 -5.87
C ILE A 420 37.36 -7.13 -4.42
N ILE A 421 36.62 -8.19 -4.06
CA ILE A 421 36.59 -8.81 -2.74
C ILE A 421 36.76 -10.33 -2.92
N PRO A 422 38.00 -10.86 -2.88
CA PRO A 422 38.29 -12.28 -3.16
C PRO A 422 37.55 -13.26 -2.23
N ASN A 423 37.31 -12.86 -0.97
CA ASN A 423 36.59 -13.69 -0.01
C ASN A 423 35.11 -13.94 -0.40
N ASN A 424 34.53 -13.10 -1.26
CA ASN A 424 33.13 -13.26 -1.67
C ASN A 424 32.90 -14.51 -2.51
N LEU A 425 33.93 -15.04 -3.18
CA LEU A 425 33.80 -16.29 -3.91
C LEU A 425 33.55 -17.47 -2.96
N SER A 426 34.26 -17.53 -1.83
CA SER A 426 33.98 -18.53 -0.77
C SER A 426 32.58 -18.34 -0.20
N LYS A 427 32.19 -17.10 0.12
CA LYS A 427 30.82 -16.81 0.60
C LYS A 427 29.73 -17.23 -0.38
N SER A 428 29.99 -17.12 -1.69
CA SER A 428 29.05 -17.55 -2.73
C SER A 428 28.84 -19.06 -2.73
N PHE A 429 29.86 -19.83 -2.35
CA PHE A 429 29.75 -21.27 -2.14
C PHE A 429 29.00 -21.60 -0.84
N ASP A 430 29.22 -20.84 0.22
CA ASP A 430 28.55 -21.01 1.52
C ASP A 430 27.01 -20.81 1.45
N LEU A 431 26.50 -20.24 0.35
CA LEU A 431 25.05 -20.20 0.07
C LEU A 431 24.42 -21.59 0.03
N VAL A 432 25.17 -22.66 -0.25
CA VAL A 432 24.66 -24.05 -0.16
C VAL A 432 24.25 -24.39 1.27
N GLN A 433 25.02 -23.94 2.27
CA GLN A 433 24.67 -24.12 3.68
C GLN A 433 23.42 -23.32 4.04
N LEU A 434 23.29 -22.10 3.49
CA LEU A 434 22.12 -21.25 3.69
C LEU A 434 20.84 -21.92 3.17
N VAL A 435 20.88 -22.49 1.97
CA VAL A 435 19.72 -23.17 1.34
C VAL A 435 19.35 -24.45 2.08
N SER A 436 20.36 -25.17 2.58
CA SER A 436 20.19 -26.45 3.29
C SER A 436 19.68 -26.30 4.72
N ASP A 437 19.67 -25.09 5.27
CA ASP A 437 19.17 -24.82 6.61
C ASP A 437 17.64 -24.88 6.65
N ASN A 438 17.12 -25.89 7.36
CA ASN A 438 15.69 -26.12 7.50
C ASN A 438 14.96 -24.97 8.21
N ASN A 439 15.64 -24.19 9.06
CA ASN A 439 15.00 -23.11 9.80
C ASN A 439 14.61 -21.93 8.91
N LYS A 440 15.25 -21.79 7.74
CA LYS A 440 15.05 -20.68 6.81
C LYS A 440 14.00 -20.98 5.74
N ASN A 441 13.60 -22.25 5.62
CA ASN A 441 12.57 -22.71 4.68
C ASN A 441 12.82 -22.25 3.22
N ILE A 442 14.08 -22.17 2.79
CA ILE A 442 14.46 -21.75 1.43
C ILE A 442 14.34 -22.92 0.44
N SER A 443 14.81 -24.10 0.84
CA SER A 443 14.82 -25.30 -0.01
C SER A 443 13.46 -25.64 -0.64
N PRO A 444 12.33 -25.65 0.11
CA PRO A 444 11.02 -25.94 -0.47
C PRO A 444 10.65 -25.00 -1.63
N GLU A 445 11.00 -23.71 -1.52
CA GLU A 445 10.65 -22.70 -2.53
C GLU A 445 11.41 -22.91 -3.84
N LEU A 446 12.63 -23.47 -3.78
CA LEU A 446 13.44 -23.78 -4.97
C LEU A 446 12.98 -25.04 -5.70
N LEU A 447 12.26 -25.94 -5.02
CA LEU A 447 11.80 -27.22 -5.59
C LEU A 447 10.47 -27.09 -6.35
N LEU A 448 9.75 -25.98 -6.15
CA LEU A 448 8.46 -25.75 -6.79
C LEU A 448 8.61 -25.53 -8.29
N LYS A 449 7.73 -26.19 -9.05
CA LYS A 449 7.74 -26.18 -10.51
C LYS A 449 6.79 -25.11 -11.01
N THR A 450 7.25 -24.32 -11.98
CA THR A 450 6.45 -23.32 -12.70
C THR A 450 6.51 -23.60 -14.21
N ASP A 451 5.69 -22.91 -15.00
CA ASP A 451 5.72 -23.04 -16.46
C ASP A 451 7.12 -22.72 -17.04
N LYS A 452 7.83 -21.75 -16.44
CA LYS A 452 9.20 -21.37 -16.83
C LYS A 452 10.26 -22.30 -16.27
N PHE A 453 10.01 -22.90 -15.10
CA PHE A 453 10.94 -23.78 -14.39
C PHE A 453 10.30 -25.16 -14.14
N PRO A 454 10.21 -26.04 -15.16
CA PRO A 454 9.53 -27.34 -15.04
C PRO A 454 10.25 -28.32 -14.09
N ASN A 455 11.53 -28.10 -13.82
CA ASN A 455 12.34 -28.85 -12.87
C ASN A 455 12.57 -28.10 -11.54
N GLY A 456 11.87 -26.98 -11.34
CA GLY A 456 12.11 -26.04 -10.25
C GLY A 456 13.35 -25.18 -10.45
N LYS A 457 13.54 -24.24 -9.53
CA LYS A 457 14.63 -23.25 -9.54
C LYS A 457 15.95 -23.79 -8.95
N MET A 458 15.90 -24.95 -8.28
CA MET A 458 17.07 -25.62 -7.70
C MET A 458 18.14 -25.98 -8.75
N GLN A 459 17.74 -26.39 -9.95
CA GLN A 459 18.70 -26.74 -11.02
C GLN A 459 19.54 -25.53 -11.43
N THR A 460 18.91 -24.35 -11.55
CA THR A 460 19.60 -23.09 -11.84
C THR A 460 20.56 -22.72 -10.71
N PHE A 461 20.13 -22.86 -9.45
CA PHE A 461 21.00 -22.61 -8.30
C PHE A 461 22.26 -23.48 -8.33
N ILE A 462 22.13 -24.78 -8.59
CA ILE A 462 23.26 -25.71 -8.67
C ILE A 462 24.21 -25.33 -9.81
N GLN A 463 23.68 -24.88 -10.95
CA GLN A 463 24.52 -24.39 -12.05
C GLN A 463 25.35 -23.17 -11.65
N MET A 464 24.75 -22.22 -10.91
CA MET A 464 25.45 -21.03 -10.39
C MET A 464 26.55 -21.42 -9.38
N ILE A 465 26.28 -22.37 -8.49
CA ILE A 465 27.31 -22.90 -7.57
C ILE A 465 28.42 -23.64 -8.32
N ASN A 466 28.10 -24.39 -9.37
CA ASN A 466 29.12 -25.05 -10.19
C ASN A 466 30.05 -24.02 -10.87
N GLN A 467 29.52 -22.87 -11.29
CA GLN A 467 30.35 -21.77 -11.80
C GLN A 467 31.29 -21.22 -10.73
N THR A 468 30.80 -21.00 -9.50
CA THR A 468 31.65 -20.65 -8.35
C THR A 468 32.76 -21.67 -8.14
N CYS A 469 32.45 -22.97 -8.14
CA CYS A 469 33.44 -24.03 -7.95
C CYS A 469 34.52 -24.03 -9.04
N LEU A 470 34.13 -23.83 -10.30
CA LEU A 470 35.08 -23.76 -11.41
C LEU A 470 36.05 -22.58 -11.27
N GLU A 471 35.56 -21.42 -10.85
CA GLU A 471 36.42 -20.25 -10.60
C GLU A 471 37.33 -20.45 -9.37
N LEU A 472 36.85 -21.09 -8.31
CA LEU A 472 37.69 -21.46 -7.15
C LEU A 472 38.85 -22.38 -7.57
N LEU A 473 38.57 -23.36 -8.44
CA LEU A 473 39.59 -24.27 -8.96
C LEU A 473 40.63 -23.53 -9.81
N LYS A 474 40.21 -22.59 -10.66
CA LYS A 474 41.14 -21.76 -11.44
C LYS A 474 42.06 -20.95 -10.53
N GLN A 475 41.51 -20.29 -9.50
CA GLN A 475 42.30 -19.53 -8.52
C GLN A 475 43.31 -20.43 -7.78
N SER A 476 42.93 -21.66 -7.40
CA SER A 476 43.88 -22.61 -6.79
C SER A 476 45.00 -23.04 -7.75
N GLN A 477 44.70 -23.24 -9.03
CA GLN A 477 45.70 -23.63 -10.02
C GLN A 477 46.68 -22.49 -10.37
N GLU A 478 46.21 -21.24 -10.41
CA GLU A 478 47.05 -20.06 -10.62
C GLU A 478 47.98 -19.79 -9.42
N THR A 479 47.49 -19.99 -8.20
CA THR A 479 48.31 -19.86 -6.98
C THR A 479 49.37 -20.96 -6.88
N ASP A 480 49.06 -22.20 -7.27
CA ASP A 480 50.03 -23.29 -7.36
C ASP A 480 51.07 -23.10 -8.49
N SER A 481 50.70 -22.42 -9.58
CA SER A 481 51.59 -22.11 -10.69
C SER A 481 52.58 -20.98 -10.32
N ASN A 482 52.10 -19.90 -9.69
CA ASN A 482 52.93 -18.80 -9.21
C ASN A 482 53.91 -19.24 -8.10
N ASN A 483 53.48 -20.15 -7.21
CA ASN A 483 54.35 -20.73 -6.18
C ASN A 483 55.45 -21.65 -6.74
N ASN A 484 55.28 -22.17 -7.96
CA ASN A 484 56.31 -22.96 -8.65
C ASN A 484 57.28 -22.09 -9.47
N GLU A 485 56.88 -20.89 -9.91
CA GLU A 485 57.79 -19.91 -10.53
C GLU A 485 58.70 -19.23 -9.50
N ASP A 486 58.20 -18.92 -8.29
CA ASP A 486 59.02 -18.34 -7.21
C ASP A 486 60.03 -19.33 -6.60
N LYS A 487 59.88 -20.64 -6.83
CA LYS A 487 60.90 -21.64 -6.48
C LYS A 487 62.02 -21.77 -7.51
N ASN A 488 61.81 -21.28 -8.74
CA ASN A 488 62.81 -21.31 -9.81
C ASN A 488 63.62 -20.02 -9.96
N SER A 489 63.40 -19.02 -9.08
CA SER A 489 64.14 -17.75 -9.08
C SER A 489 65.11 -17.59 -7.91
N THR A 490 65.60 -18.69 -7.32
CA THR A 490 66.82 -18.64 -6.49
C THR A 490 68.05 -18.60 -7.40
N ASN A 491 68.32 -17.41 -7.94
CA ASN A 491 69.64 -17.05 -8.46
C ASN A 491 70.66 -17.17 -7.32
N ASP A 492 71.42 -18.26 -7.37
CA ASP A 492 72.57 -18.59 -6.54
C ASP A 492 73.66 -17.49 -6.66
N PRO A 493 73.94 -16.68 -5.62
CA PRO A 493 74.90 -15.57 -5.73
C PRO A 493 76.35 -15.96 -5.44
N LEU A 494 76.75 -17.24 -5.57
CA LEU A 494 78.10 -17.71 -5.20
C LEU A 494 78.79 -18.59 -6.24
N ARG A 495 78.80 -18.16 -7.51
CA ARG A 495 79.73 -18.68 -8.53
C ARG A 495 80.41 -17.58 -9.35
N LEU A 496 81.18 -16.74 -8.67
CA LEU A 496 82.24 -15.94 -9.27
C LEU A 496 83.32 -15.75 -8.20
N PHE A 497 84.26 -16.70 -8.11
CA PHE A 497 85.68 -16.48 -7.83
C PHE A 497 86.36 -17.85 -7.81
N GLY A 498 86.92 -18.23 -8.96
CA GLY A 498 87.98 -19.22 -9.03
C GLY A 498 89.33 -18.55 -8.86
N GLN A 499 90.18 -19.14 -8.03
CA GLN A 499 91.56 -19.46 -8.35
C GLN A 499 91.82 -20.89 -7.90
#